data_AF-I8T9A7-F1
#
_entry.id   AF-I8T9A7-F1
#
_cell.length_a   1.000
_cell.length_b   1.000
_cell.length_c   1.000
_cell.angle_alpha   90.00
_cell.angle_beta   90.00
_cell.angle_gamma   90.00
#
_symmetry.space_group_name_H-M   'P 1'
#
loop_
_entity.id
_entity.type
_entity.pdbx_description
1 polymer ?
#
loop_
_entity_poly.entity_id
_entity_poly.type
_entity_poly.pdbx_seq_one_letter_code
_entity_poly.pdbx_strand_id
1 'polypeptide(L)' 'MPGQPYVSHFRKLISSLQARNIEEAVRIRGSVPFAGMGGFGEFLEATPAIQARYKSLVEQIGKLKVNSRYGLVPNGPR' A
#
# COMPACT_ATOMS: atom_id res chain seq x y z
N MET A 1 15.28 9.21 -13.74
CA MET A 1 15.79 8.64 -12.47
C MET A 1 15.06 7.33 -12.20
N PRO A 2 15.76 6.20 -11.99
CA PRO A 2 15.10 4.98 -11.53
C PRO A 2 14.32 5.28 -10.24
N GLY A 3 13.05 4.89 -10.18
CA GLY A 3 12.19 5.06 -9.01
C GLY A 3 11.22 6.25 -8.99
N GLN A 4 11.38 7.25 -9.89
CA GLN A 4 10.47 8.41 -9.94
C GLN A 4 8.97 8.09 -10.10
N PRO A 5 8.53 7.11 -10.91
CA PRO A 5 7.09 6.79 -11.00
C PRO A 5 6.51 6.23 -9.70
N TYR A 6 7.34 5.66 -8.81
CA TYR A 6 6.89 5.06 -7.55
C TYR A 6 6.76 6.08 -6.42
N VAL A 7 7.60 7.12 -6.37
CA VAL A 7 7.51 8.19 -5.37
C VAL A 7 6.15 8.90 -5.42
N SER A 8 5.64 9.17 -6.62
CA SER A 8 4.30 9.75 -6.82
C SER A 8 3.18 8.83 -6.28
N HIS A 9 3.34 7.50 -6.43
CA HIS A 9 2.42 6.52 -5.87
C HIS A 9 2.38 6.57 -4.34
N PHE A 10 3.55 6.58 -3.69
CA PHE A 10 3.63 6.67 -2.23
C PHE A 10 3.00 7.96 -1.70
N ARG A 11 3.20 9.09 -2.38
CA ARG A 11 2.57 10.37 -2.02
C ARG A 11 1.05 10.30 -2.11
N LYS A 12 0.51 9.75 -3.21
CA LYS A 12 -0.94 9.55 -3.37
C LYS A 12 -1.50 8.64 -2.29
N LEU A 13 -0.81 7.55 -1.98
CA LEU A 13 -1.24 6.61 -0.95
C LEU A 13 -1.28 7.26 0.44
N ILE A 14 -0.25 8.04 0.80
CA ILE A 14 -0.21 8.80 2.06
C ILE A 14 -1.38 9.79 2.11
N SER A 15 -1.63 10.53 1.02
CA SER A 15 -2.74 11.47 0.94
C SER A 15 -4.10 10.79 1.15
N SER A 16 -4.33 9.62 0.55
CA SER A 16 -5.59 8.88 0.70
C SER A 16 -5.78 8.35 2.12
N LEU A 17 -4.70 7.87 2.77
CA LEU A 17 -4.73 7.43 4.16
C LEU A 17 -5.00 8.58 5.13
N GLN A 18 -4.36 9.74 4.93
CA GLN A 18 -4.61 10.95 5.71
C GLN A 18 -6.05 11.45 5.56
N ALA A 19 -6.60 11.38 4.35
CA ALA A 19 -7.98 11.70 4.06
C ALA A 19 -9.00 10.64 4.54
N ARG A 20 -8.54 9.54 5.17
CA ARG A 20 -9.36 8.38 5.58
C ARG A 20 -10.16 7.76 4.42
N ASN A 21 -9.70 7.95 3.18
CA ASN A 21 -10.33 7.40 2.00
C ASN A 21 -9.77 6.00 1.72
N ILE A 22 -10.38 5.00 2.35
CA ILE A 22 -9.92 3.60 2.29
C ILE A 22 -10.08 3.01 0.89
N GLU A 23 -11.16 3.34 0.17
CA GLU A 23 -11.39 2.84 -1.19
C GLU A 23 -10.27 3.29 -2.15
N GLU A 24 -9.90 4.57 -2.08
CA GLU A 24 -8.81 5.11 -2.88
C GLU A 24 -7.46 4.51 -2.49
N ALA A 25 -7.19 4.31 -1.20
CA ALA A 25 -5.97 3.64 -0.73
C ALA A 25 -5.87 2.18 -1.25
N VAL A 26 -6.99 1.46 -1.28
CA VAL A 26 -7.07 0.10 -1.83
C VAL A 26 -6.88 0.10 -3.36
N ARG A 27 -7.47 1.06 -4.06
CA ARG A 27 -7.32 1.24 -5.52
C ARG A 27 -5.86 1.52 -5.89
N ILE A 28 -5.21 2.42 -5.16
CA ILE A 28 -3.79 2.77 -5.34
C ILE A 28 -2.89 1.57 -5.04
N ARG A 29 -3.18 0.77 -3.99
CA ARG A 29 -2.45 -0.49 -3.75
C ARG A 29 -2.59 -1.45 -4.93
N GLY A 30 -3.80 -1.56 -5.49
CA GLY A 30 -4.07 -2.41 -6.66
C GLY A 30 -3.40 -1.95 -7.94
N SER A 31 -3.01 -0.67 -8.04
CA SER A 31 -2.30 -0.11 -9.20
C SER A 31 -0.78 -0.20 -9.11
N VAL A 32 -0.21 -0.65 -7.98
CA VAL A 32 1.24 -0.88 -7.89
C VAL A 32 1.58 -2.18 -8.63
N PRO A 33 2.59 -2.17 -9.52
CA PRO A 33 3.08 -3.41 -10.12
C PRO A 33 3.53 -4.38 -9.02
N PHE A 34 3.25 -5.68 -9.19
CA PHE A 34 3.77 -6.70 -8.29
C PHE A 34 5.30 -6.63 -8.21
N ALA A 35 5.90 -7.15 -7.13
CA ALA A 35 7.36 -7.16 -6.97
C ALA A 35 8.11 -7.78 -8.18
N GLY A 36 7.45 -8.60 -9.00
CA GLY A 36 7.98 -9.16 -10.25
C GLY A 36 7.67 -8.41 -11.55
N MET A 37 6.97 -7.27 -11.52
CA MET A 37 6.79 -6.39 -12.68
C MET A 37 7.90 -5.32 -12.69
N GLY A 38 8.69 -5.32 -13.77
CA GLY A 38 10.00 -4.67 -13.88
C GLY A 38 10.13 -3.25 -13.32
N GLY A 39 11.31 -2.98 -12.76
CA GLY A 39 11.73 -1.70 -12.16
C GLY A 39 11.31 -1.49 -10.71
N PHE A 40 10.19 -2.08 -10.26
CA PHE A 40 9.72 -1.90 -8.88
C PHE A 40 10.45 -2.83 -7.89
N GLY A 41 10.64 -4.10 -8.26
CA GLY A 41 11.45 -5.04 -7.47
C GLY A 41 12.87 -4.52 -7.25
N GLU A 42 13.55 -4.13 -8.34
CA GLU A 42 14.90 -3.53 -8.31
C GLU A 42 14.96 -2.27 -7.45
N PHE A 43 13.93 -1.41 -7.50
CA PHE A 43 13.84 -0.23 -6.64
C PHE A 43 13.73 -0.59 -5.15
N LEU A 44 12.94 -1.61 -4.81
CA LEU A 44 12.80 -2.08 -3.44
C LEU A 44 14.11 -2.75 -2.94
N GLU A 45 14.78 -3.53 -3.79
CA GLU A 45 16.08 -4.13 -3.49
C GLU A 45 17.16 -3.08 -3.28
N ALA A 46 17.18 -2.04 -4.11
CA ALA A 46 18.09 -0.90 -3.95
C ALA A 46 17.78 -0.03 -2.72
N THR A 47 16.60 -0.19 -2.11
CA THR A 47 16.16 0.64 -0.98
C THR A 47 15.49 -0.18 0.15
N PRO A 48 16.25 -0.98 0.92
CA PRO A 48 15.72 -1.92 1.92
C PRO A 48 14.83 -1.27 3.00
N ALA A 49 15.16 -0.05 3.40
CA ALA A 49 14.38 0.72 4.38
C ALA A 49 12.96 1.04 3.86
N ILE A 50 12.82 1.31 2.56
CA ILE A 50 11.52 1.54 1.91
C ILE A 50 10.78 0.20 1.75
N GLN A 51 11.48 -0.87 1.39
CA GLN A 51 10.91 -2.20 1.23
C GLN A 51 10.23 -2.71 2.51
N ALA A 52 10.90 -2.62 3.66
CA ALA A 52 10.33 -3.06 4.93
C ALA A 52 9.04 -2.29 5.29
N ARG A 53 9.05 -0.96 5.10
CA ARG A 53 7.89 -0.09 5.35
C ARG A 53 6.76 -0.34 4.35
N TYR A 54 7.09 -0.54 3.07
CA TYR A 54 6.12 -0.83 2.03
C TYR A 54 5.38 -2.15 2.27
N LYS A 55 6.10 -3.22 2.64
CA LYS A 55 5.47 -4.51 2.96
C LYS A 55 4.44 -4.37 4.08
N SER A 56 4.81 -3.72 5.18
CA SER A 56 3.88 -3.46 6.29
C SER A 56 2.66 -2.64 5.86
N LEU A 57 2.87 -1.60 5.05
CA LEU A 57 1.80 -0.74 4.54
C LEU A 57 0.81 -1.51 3.65
N VAL A 58 1.33 -2.32 2.71
CA VAL A 58 0.51 -3.13 1.79
C VAL A 58 -0.28 -4.21 2.51
N GLU A 59 0.28 -4.81 3.56
CA GLU A 59 -0.40 -5.75 4.43
C GLU A 59 -1.54 -5.08 5.21
N GLN A 60 -1.29 -3.90 5.79
CA GLN A 60 -2.32 -3.14 6.51
C GLN A 60 -3.47 -2.71 5.59
N ILE A 61 -3.18 -2.21 4.39
CA ILE A 61 -4.21 -1.88 3.40
C ILE A 61 -4.96 -3.15 2.96
N GLY A 62 -4.25 -4.28 2.84
CA GLY A 62 -4.87 -5.59 2.58
C GLY A 62 -5.88 -5.97 3.66
N LYS A 63 -5.53 -5.80 4.94
CA LYS A 63 -6.44 -6.02 6.07
C LYS A 63 -7.62 -5.05 6.05
N LEU A 64 -7.39 -3.77 5.78
CA LEU A 64 -8.46 -2.76 5.65
C LEU A 64 -9.42 -3.10 4.50
N LYS A 65 -8.92 -3.58 3.36
CA LYS A 65 -9.76 -4.07 2.25
C LYS A 65 -10.64 -5.24 2.69
N VAL A 66 -10.06 -6.22 3.38
CA VAL A 66 -10.81 -7.39 3.87
C VAL A 66 -11.88 -6.95 4.88
N ASN A 67 -11.53 -6.10 5.84
CA ASN A 67 -12.47 -5.59 6.83
C ASN A 67 -13.59 -4.76 6.20
N SER A 68 -13.27 -3.90 5.22
CA SER A 68 -14.25 -3.12 4.46
C SER A 68 -15.16 -4.00 3.61
N ARG A 69 -14.62 -5.04 2.96
CA ARG A 69 -15.39 -5.93 2.06
C ARG A 69 -16.26 -6.92 2.80
N TYR A 70 -15.80 -7.43 3.94
CA TYR A 70 -16.46 -8.51 4.68
C TYR A 70 -17.07 -8.05 6.02
N GLY A 71 -17.01 -6.75 6.33
CA GLY A 71 -17.54 -6.22 7.59
C GLY A 71 -16.85 -6.80 8.83
N LEU A 72 -15.63 -7.33 8.69
CA LEU A 72 -14.84 -7.89 9.78
C LEU A 72 -14.26 -6.75 10.63
N VAL A 73 -15.14 -6.04 11.33
CA VAL A 73 -14.72 -5.28 12.50
C VAL A 73 -14.42 -6.33 13.56
N PRO A 74 -13.24 -6.37 14.19
CA PRO A 74 -13.09 -7.16 15.42
C PRO A 74 -14.17 -6.65 16.36
N ASN A 75 -15.14 -7.51 16.67
CA ASN A 75 -16.09 -7.25 17.74
C ASN A 75 -15.27 -6.80 18.94
N GLY A 76 -15.48 -5.56 19.38
CA GLY A 76 -14.93 -5.09 20.65
C GLY A 76 -15.38 -6.04 21.75
N PRO A 77 -14.61 -6.16 22.85
CA PRO A 77 -15.04 -6.98 23.97
C PRO A 77 -16.42 -6.50 24.46
N ARG A 78 -17.35 -7.46 24.58
CA ARG A 78 -18.58 -7.35 25.36
C ARG A 78 -18.26 -7.17 26.83
#